data_AF-A0A535P110-F1
#
_entry.id   AF-A0A535P110-F1
#
_cell.length_a   1.000
_cell.length_b   1.000
_cell.length_c   1.000
_cell.angle_alpha   90.00
_cell.angle_beta   90.00
_cell.angle_gamma   90.00
#
_symmetry.space_group_name_H-M   'P 1'
#
loop_
_entity.id
_entity.type
_entity.pdbx_description
1 polymer ?
#
loop_
_entity_poly.entity_id
_entity_poly.type
_entity_poly.pdbx_seq_one_letter_code
_entity_poly.pdbx_strand_id
1 'polypeptide(L)'
;MHPQPVIRPAGSRRRAALLIGAAVVVAILAAGGYALWYLFLQPPGPAPVGDATLPPVATAAGASSQPLASGQISGTWNVDTSIGSFADFTSSFVGYRVQEQLASIGANTAVGRTPNVSGSLTIDG
;
A
#
# COMPACT_ATOMS: atom_id res chain seq x y z
N MET A 1 37.35 6.22 -72.10
CA MET A 1 36.71 6.65 -70.84
C MET A 1 35.77 5.55 -70.38
N HIS A 2 36.17 4.74 -69.40
CA HIS A 2 35.35 3.66 -68.82
C HIS A 2 34.74 4.15 -67.50
N PRO A 3 33.40 4.16 -67.33
CA PRO A 3 32.79 4.55 -66.07
C PRO A 3 32.89 3.41 -65.04
N GLN A 4 33.30 3.74 -63.82
CA GLN A 4 33.36 2.79 -62.71
C GLN A 4 31.99 2.67 -62.01
N PRO A 5 31.54 1.46 -61.64
CA PRO A 5 30.29 1.29 -60.90
C PRO A 5 30.46 1.68 -59.43
N VAL A 6 29.60 2.58 -58.95
CA VAL A 6 29.53 2.96 -57.53
C VAL A 6 28.79 1.88 -56.76
N ILE A 7 29.51 1.08 -55.96
CA ILE A 7 28.91 0.11 -55.05
C ILE A 7 28.30 0.86 -53.85
N ARG A 8 26.98 0.94 -53.79
CA ARG A 8 26.26 1.48 -52.62
C ARG A 8 26.15 0.39 -51.54
N PRO A 9 26.59 0.62 -50.28
CA PRO A 9 26.48 -0.38 -49.23
C PRO A 9 25.02 -0.50 -48.76
N ALA A 10 24.34 -1.59 -49.12
CA ALA A 10 22.93 -1.84 -48.81
C ALA A 10 22.69 -2.46 -47.40
N GLY A 11 23.62 -2.32 -46.45
CA GLY A 11 23.63 -3.10 -45.20
C GLY A 11 23.05 -2.42 -43.95
N SER A 12 22.96 -1.09 -43.89
CA SER A 12 22.63 -0.38 -42.62
C SER A 12 21.14 -0.40 -42.27
N ARG A 13 20.25 -0.34 -43.27
CA ARG A 13 18.80 -0.27 -43.07
C ARG A 13 18.21 -1.55 -42.45
N ARG A 14 18.74 -2.72 -42.83
CA ARG A 14 18.33 -4.01 -42.25
C ARG A 14 18.77 -4.14 -40.79
N ARG A 15 19.99 -3.69 -40.46
CA ARG A 15 20.49 -3.66 -39.08
C ARG A 15 19.67 -2.71 -38.20
N ALA A 16 19.38 -1.50 -38.70
CA ALA A 16 18.53 -0.55 -38.00
C ALA A 16 17.12 -1.12 -37.74
N ALA A 17 16.50 -1.77 -38.73
CA ALA A 17 15.19 -2.41 -38.56
C ALA A 17 15.21 -3.55 -37.53
N LEU A 18 16.26 -4.37 -37.50
CA LEU A 18 16.43 -5.42 -36.49
C LEU A 18 16.60 -4.84 -35.08
N LEU A 19 17.38 -3.77 -34.92
CA LEU A 19 17.56 -3.10 -33.63
C LEU A 19 16.27 -2.47 -33.12
N ILE A 20 15.48 -1.84 -34.01
CA ILE A 20 14.17 -1.29 -33.66
C ILE A 20 13.22 -2.42 -33.26
N GLY A 21 13.18 -3.51 -34.03
CA GLY A 21 12.35 -4.68 -33.70
C GLY A 21 12.73 -5.27 -32.34
N ALA A 22 14.02 -5.43 -32.06
CA ALA A 22 14.51 -5.90 -30.77
C ALA A 22 14.12 -4.95 -29.63
N ALA A 23 14.26 -3.63 -29.83
CA ALA A 23 13.86 -2.63 -28.84
C ALA A 23 12.35 -2.68 -28.56
N VAL A 24 11.51 -2.85 -29.59
CA VAL A 24 10.05 -3.01 -29.43
C VAL A 24 9.72 -4.26 -28.62
N VAL A 25 10.37 -5.39 -28.91
CA VAL A 25 10.16 -6.64 -28.15
C VAL A 25 10.54 -6.45 -26.68
N VAL A 26 11.69 -5.83 -26.40
CA VAL A 26 12.12 -5.54 -25.02
C VAL A 26 11.11 -4.64 -24.31
N ALA A 27 10.62 -3.59 -24.97
CA ALA A 27 9.61 -2.70 -24.41
C ALA A 27 8.30 -3.44 -24.08
N ILE A 28 7.85 -4.34 -24.95
CA ILE A 28 6.65 -5.17 -24.72
C ILE A 28 6.87 -6.10 -23.52
N LEU A 29 8.03 -6.74 -23.42
CA LEU A 29 8.35 -7.63 -22.30
C LEU A 29 8.42 -6.87 -20.97
N ALA A 30 9.03 -5.69 -20.97
CA ALA A 30 9.08 -4.84 -19.78
C ALA A 30 7.68 -4.38 -19.35
N ALA A 31 6.86 -3.92 -20.29
CA ALA A 31 5.48 -3.49 -20.02
C ALA A 31 4.61 -4.66 -19.55
N GLY A 32 4.70 -5.82 -20.21
CA GLY A 32 3.96 -7.03 -19.84
C GLY A 32 4.40 -7.56 -18.47
N GLY A 33 5.70 -7.59 -18.20
CA GLY A 33 6.24 -7.96 -16.89
C GLY A 33 5.76 -7.02 -15.78
N TYR A 34 5.79 -5.71 -16.02
CA TYR A 34 5.29 -4.73 -15.06
C TYR A 34 3.77 -4.86 -14.82
N ALA A 35 2.98 -5.05 -15.88
CA ALA A 35 1.54 -5.24 -15.76
C ALA A 35 1.20 -6.51 -14.96
N LEU A 36 1.90 -7.63 -15.22
CA LEU A 36 1.77 -8.86 -14.45
C LEU A 36 2.13 -8.65 -12.98
N TRP A 37 3.23 -7.94 -12.70
CA TRP A 37 3.62 -7.64 -11.32
C TRP A 37 2.57 -6.78 -10.60
N TYR A 38 2.08 -5.71 -11.24
CA TYR A 38 1.11 -4.79 -10.66
C TYR A 38 -0.25 -5.45 -10.40
N LEU A 39 -0.71 -6.32 -11.30
CA LEU A 39 -2.01 -6.97 -11.21
C LEU A 39 -2.04 -8.15 -10.22
N PHE A 40 -0.93 -8.89 -10.07
CA PHE A 40 -0.93 -10.16 -9.35
C PHE A 40 0.05 -10.25 -8.18
N LEU A 41 1.11 -9.44 -8.15
CA LEU A 41 2.18 -9.52 -7.14
C LEU A 41 2.26 -8.28 -6.24
N GLN A 42 1.55 -7.19 -6.55
CA GLN A 42 1.53 -6.01 -5.69
C GLN A 42 0.92 -6.36 -4.31
N PRO A 43 1.53 -5.94 -3.19
CA PRO A 43 0.97 -6.18 -1.88
C PRO A 43 -0.45 -5.63 -1.77
N PRO A 44 -1.38 -6.37 -1.13
CA PRO A 44 -2.72 -5.86 -0.90
C PRO A 44 -2.68 -4.64 0.03
N GLY A 45 -3.70 -3.80 -0.07
CA GLY A 45 -3.92 -2.73 0.90
C GLY A 45 -4.10 -3.26 2.33
N PRO A 46 -4.07 -2.38 3.34
CA PRO A 46 -4.27 -2.78 4.73
C PRO A 46 -5.60 -3.50 4.93
N ALA A 47 -5.61 -4.53 5.79
CA ALA A 47 -6.86 -5.21 6.14
C ALA A 47 -7.86 -4.24 6.82
N PRO A 48 -9.18 -4.41 6.65
CA PRO A 48 -10.16 -3.63 7.39
C PRO A 48 -10.02 -3.87 8.91
N VAL A 49 -9.96 -2.80 9.72
CA VAL A 49 -10.04 -2.91 11.19
C VAL A 49 -11.47 -3.16 11.60
N GLY A 50 -11.77 -4.30 12.23
CA GLY A 50 -13.11 -4.63 12.73
C GLY A 50 -13.05 -5.28 14.10
N ASP A 51 -14.17 -5.30 14.81
CA ASP A 51 -14.25 -5.80 16.19
C ASP A 51 -13.75 -7.25 16.31
N ALA A 52 -14.01 -8.08 15.29
CA ALA A 52 -13.55 -9.47 15.23
C ALA A 52 -12.03 -9.63 15.01
N THR A 53 -11.33 -8.56 14.61
CA THR A 53 -9.87 -8.58 14.36
C THR A 53 -9.05 -8.00 15.52
N LEU A 54 -9.72 -7.39 16.50
CA LEU A 54 -9.04 -6.90 17.69
C LEU A 54 -8.70 -8.10 18.59
N PRO A 55 -7.44 -8.24 19.06
CA PRO A 55 -7.15 -9.23 20.08
C PRO A 55 -8.04 -8.95 21.30
N PRO A 56 -8.57 -9.99 21.96
CA PRO A 56 -9.33 -9.79 23.19
C PRO A 56 -8.45 -9.01 24.17
N VAL A 57 -9.00 -7.94 24.75
CA VAL A 57 -8.33 -7.22 25.83
C VAL A 57 -8.02 -8.25 26.89
N ALA A 58 -6.73 -8.42 27.20
CA ALA A 58 -6.30 -9.34 28.24
C ALA A 58 -6.82 -8.82 29.59
N THR A 59 -8.02 -9.23 29.99
CA THR A 59 -8.40 -9.24 31.40
C THR A 59 -7.45 -10.23 32.05
N ALA A 60 -6.42 -9.73 32.74
CA ALA A 60 -5.55 -10.56 33.54
C ALA A 60 -6.43 -11.47 34.41
N ALA A 61 -6.28 -12.79 34.29
CA ALA A 61 -7.01 -13.73 35.11
C ALA A 61 -6.63 -13.47 36.57
N GLY A 62 -7.51 -12.81 37.33
CA GLY A 62 -7.24 -12.32 38.68
C GLY A 62 -7.34 -10.79 38.86
N ALA A 63 -7.51 -10.02 37.79
CA ALA A 63 -7.92 -8.62 37.90
C ALA A 63 -9.37 -8.58 38.42
N SER A 64 -9.52 -8.35 39.72
CA SER A 64 -10.81 -8.01 40.29
C SER A 64 -11.35 -6.78 39.55
N SER A 65 -12.54 -6.88 38.96
CA SER A 65 -13.30 -5.77 38.42
C SER A 65 -13.85 -4.91 39.56
N GLN A 66 -12.94 -4.37 40.38
CA GLN A 66 -13.28 -3.35 41.34
C GLN A 66 -13.51 -2.06 40.56
N PRO A 67 -14.63 -1.35 40.80
CA PRO A 67 -14.80 -0.01 40.28
C PRO A 67 -13.57 0.81 40.67
N LEU A 68 -12.94 1.44 39.67
CA LEU A 68 -11.94 2.46 39.94
C LEU A 68 -12.60 3.54 40.82
N ALA A 69 -11.89 4.03 41.83
CA ALA A 69 -12.39 5.15 42.60
C ALA A 69 -12.58 6.37 41.67
N SER A 70 -13.60 7.20 41.94
CA SER A 70 -13.79 8.46 41.20
C SER A 70 -12.50 9.26 41.20
N GLY A 71 -12.10 9.79 40.04
CA GLY A 71 -10.84 10.51 39.87
C GLY A 71 -9.63 9.67 39.42
N GLN A 72 -9.65 8.34 39.44
CA GLN A 72 -8.46 7.53 39.08
C GLN A 72 -8.04 7.62 37.61
N ILE A 73 -8.94 7.96 36.71
CA ILE A 73 -8.63 8.12 35.27
C ILE A 73 -8.53 9.58 34.86
N SER A 74 -8.78 10.51 35.79
CA SER A 74 -8.82 11.93 35.54
C SER A 74 -7.42 12.43 35.16
N GLY A 75 -7.38 13.33 34.19
CA GLY A 75 -6.13 13.84 33.63
C GLY A 75 -6.18 14.03 32.12
N THR A 76 -5.05 14.44 31.56
CA THR A 76 -4.90 14.60 30.10
C THR A 76 -4.11 13.43 29.53
N TRP A 77 -4.75 12.71 28.62
CA TRP A 77 -4.21 11.57 27.89
C TRP A 77 -3.79 12.03 26.50
N ASN A 78 -2.59 11.68 26.06
CA ASN A 78 -2.09 12.03 24.73
C ASN A 78 -1.99 10.78 23.87
N VAL A 79 -2.20 10.93 22.56
CA VAL A 79 -1.90 9.87 21.60
C VAL A 79 -0.40 9.63 21.57
N ASP A 80 0.01 8.39 21.84
CA ASP A 80 1.41 7.96 21.74
C ASP A 80 1.61 7.13 20.46
N THR A 81 2.36 7.68 19.52
CA THR A 81 2.72 7.01 18.25
C THR A 81 4.08 6.30 18.32
N SER A 82 4.79 6.39 19.45
CA SER A 82 6.13 5.79 19.62
C SER A 82 6.10 4.31 20.00
N ILE A 83 4.96 3.83 20.50
CA ILE A 83 4.74 2.43 20.83
C ILE A 83 4.31 1.68 19.57
N GLY A 84 4.99 0.56 19.26
CA GLY A 84 4.69 -0.27 18.09
C GLY A 84 5.32 0.25 16.79
N SER A 85 4.84 -0.25 15.64
CA SER A 85 5.30 0.13 14.30
C SER A 85 4.13 0.41 13.37
N PHE A 86 4.34 1.28 12.38
CA PHE A 86 3.34 1.49 11.33
C PHE A 86 3.42 0.43 10.22
N ALA A 87 4.57 -0.23 10.08
CA ALA A 87 4.76 -1.26 9.05
C ALA A 87 3.84 -2.48 9.25
N ASP A 88 3.51 -2.79 10.51
CA ASP A 88 2.60 -3.87 10.91
C ASP A 88 1.31 -3.35 11.56
N PHE A 89 1.12 -2.02 11.59
CA PHE A 89 -0.04 -1.35 12.17
C PHE A 89 -0.29 -1.66 13.66
N THR A 90 0.79 -1.84 14.42
CA THR A 90 0.73 -1.98 15.89
C THR A 90 0.88 -0.66 16.65
N SER A 91 1.37 0.38 15.96
CA SER A 91 1.38 1.76 16.47
C SER A 91 0.03 2.46 16.33
N SER A 92 -0.14 3.59 17.03
CA SER A 92 -1.33 4.44 16.88
C SER A 92 -1.49 4.96 15.44
N PHE A 93 -2.68 4.78 14.86
CA PHE A 93 -3.05 5.30 13.54
C PHE A 93 -4.53 5.71 13.52
N VAL A 94 -4.89 6.53 12.54
CA VAL A 94 -6.28 6.78 12.16
C VAL A 94 -6.50 6.16 10.78
N GLY A 95 -7.66 5.55 10.58
CA GLY A 95 -8.00 4.90 9.32
C GLY A 95 -9.46 5.04 8.96
N TYR A 96 -9.78 4.64 7.73
CA TYR A 96 -11.14 4.66 7.19
C TYR A 96 -11.43 3.36 6.43
N ARG A 97 -12.73 3.12 6.22
CA ARG A 97 -13.26 2.13 5.29
C ARG A 97 -14.34 2.78 4.43
N VAL A 98 -14.24 2.65 3.12
CA VAL A 98 -15.29 3.08 2.17
C VAL A 98 -15.73 1.88 1.38
N GLN A 99 -17.03 1.58 1.43
CA GLN A 99 -17.64 0.59 0.54
C GLN A 99 -17.98 1.28 -0.77
N GLU A 100 -17.44 0.75 -1.86
CA GLU A 100 -17.55 1.33 -3.19
C GLU A 100 -18.21 0.31 -4.14
N GLN A 101 -19.05 0.80 -5.03
CA GLN A 101 -19.62 0.02 -6.12
C GLN A 101 -19.21 0.67 -7.44
N LEU A 102 -18.30 0.02 -8.16
CA LEU A 102 -17.83 0.49 -9.46
C LEU A 102 -18.68 -0.17 -10.56
N ALA A 103 -19.25 0.65 -11.44
CA ALA A 103 -20.01 0.15 -12.57
C ALA A 103 -19.16 -0.85 -13.38
N SER A 104 -19.73 -2.03 -13.67
CA SER A 104 -19.10 -3.13 -14.40
C SER A 104 -17.88 -3.81 -13.75
N ILE A 105 -17.36 -3.32 -12.61
CA ILE A 105 -16.19 -3.89 -11.90
C ILE A 105 -16.63 -4.62 -10.62
N GLY A 106 -17.71 -4.15 -9.98
CA GLY A 106 -18.28 -4.77 -8.78
C GLY A 106 -18.01 -4.01 -7.49
N ALA A 107 -18.28 -4.68 -6.36
CA ALA A 107 -18.11 -4.13 -5.02
C ALA A 107 -16.64 -4.19 -4.59
N ASN A 108 -16.17 -3.14 -3.91
CA ASN A 108 -14.85 -3.07 -3.31
C ASN A 108 -14.93 -2.37 -1.94
N THR A 109 -13.99 -2.67 -1.05
CA THR A 109 -13.80 -1.90 0.19
C THR A 109 -12.42 -1.23 0.15
N ALA A 110 -12.41 0.08 -0.02
CA ALA A 110 -11.20 0.87 0.10
C ALA A 110 -10.85 1.08 1.58
N VAL A 111 -9.62 0.75 1.97
CA VAL A 111 -9.12 0.91 3.33
C VAL A 111 -7.86 1.76 3.30
N GLY A 112 -7.82 2.80 4.13
CA GLY A 112 -6.65 3.66 4.29
C GLY A 112 -6.28 3.84 5.75
N ARG A 113 -4.98 4.07 6.02
CA ARG A 113 -4.42 4.31 7.36
C ARG A 113 -3.36 5.40 7.27
N THR A 114 -3.29 6.27 8.28
CA THR A 114 -2.28 7.33 8.39
C THR A 114 -1.58 7.26 9.75
N PRO A 115 -0.23 7.29 9.80
CA PRO A 115 0.54 7.22 11.05
C PRO A 115 0.74 8.57 11.73
N ASN A 116 0.67 9.68 10.98
CA ASN A 116 0.92 11.01 11.51
C ASN A 116 -0.33 11.53 12.24
N VAL A 117 -0.56 10.99 13.43
CA VAL A 117 -1.72 11.27 14.27
C VAL A 117 -1.27 11.87 15.59
N SER A 118 -2.01 12.88 16.04
CA SER A 118 -1.79 13.53 17.32
C SER A 118 -3.14 13.94 17.89
N GLY A 119 -3.19 14.10 19.22
CA GLY A 119 -4.41 14.50 19.91
C GLY A 119 -4.29 14.25 21.40
N SER A 120 -5.22 14.85 22.14
CA SER A 120 -5.34 14.67 23.57
C SER A 120 -6.80 14.53 24.00
N LEU A 121 -7.04 13.74 25.04
CA LEU A 121 -8.32 13.59 25.71
C LEU A 121 -8.15 14.00 27.17
N THR A 122 -8.95 14.96 27.62
CA THR A 122 -9.04 15.29 29.05
C THR A 122 -10.24 14.58 29.64
N ILE A 123 -10.02 13.87 30.74
CA ILE A 123 -11.07 13.24 31.53
C ILE A 123 -11.11 13.96 32.87
N ASP A 124 -12.31 14.38 33.26
CA ASP A 124 -12.61 14.98 34.56
C ASP A 124 -13.79 14.18 35.15
N GLY A 125 -13.63 13.68 36.37
CA GLY A 125 -14.49 12.67 36.97
C GLY A 125 -14.20 12.40 38.43
#